data_AF-A0A7S2NKH6-F1
#
_entry.id   AF-A0A7S2NKH6-F1
#
_cell.length_a   1.000
_cell.length_b   1.000
_cell.length_c   1.000
_cell.angle_alpha   90.00
_cell.angle_beta   90.00
_cell.angle_gamma   90.00
#
_symmetry.space_group_name_H-M   'P 1'
#
loop_
_entity.id
_entity.type
_entity.pdbx_description
1 polymer ?
#
loop_
_entity_poly.entity_id
_entity_poly.type
_entity_poly.pdbx_seq_one_letter_code
_entity_poly.pdbx_strand_id
1 'polypeptide(L)'
;FDPSDRKVGPCMYTVVESYIKPLTADAGGMSWALMRHPQGLKCDIFLTHCWAEGAFEIIAKVLWSWPSDAVGAWCCIFANPQNLDISDLIKDPLTSPFAKALSDAVYVMVVPTQASSIYSRIWCVYEAFLAVEFEKTVFTASSSPFTGRLATSMFVGVTLSVFGMTCGWLLAARGDEVGEFVVQVVPLI
;
A
#
# COMPACT_ATOMS: atom_id res chain seq x y z
N PHE A 1 -16.50 3.44 -13.99
CA PHE A 1 -16.15 3.71 -12.57
C PHE A 1 -17.38 3.44 -11.74
N ASP A 2 -17.26 2.67 -10.66
CA ASP A 2 -18.31 2.51 -9.66
C ASP A 2 -18.18 3.64 -8.63
N PRO A 3 -19.08 4.64 -8.62
CA PRO A 3 -19.00 5.76 -7.68
C PRO A 3 -19.21 5.36 -6.22
N SER A 4 -19.71 4.14 -5.97
CA SER A 4 -19.91 3.61 -4.63
C SER A 4 -18.68 2.90 -4.06
N ASP A 5 -17.65 2.65 -4.88
CA ASP A 5 -16.41 2.04 -4.41
C ASP A 5 -15.60 3.03 -3.56
N ARG A 6 -15.69 2.84 -2.24
CA ARG A 6 -14.96 3.61 -1.23
C ARG A 6 -13.65 2.95 -0.79
N LYS A 7 -13.31 1.78 -1.34
CA LYS A 7 -12.18 0.97 -0.87
C LYS A 7 -10.99 1.07 -1.81
N VAL A 8 -11.21 0.89 -3.11
CA VAL A 8 -10.14 0.80 -4.11
C VAL A 8 -10.14 2.06 -4.96
N GLY A 9 -11.33 2.51 -5.37
CA GLY A 9 -11.52 3.73 -6.14
C GLY A 9 -11.28 3.51 -7.64
N PRO A 10 -11.39 4.58 -8.45
CA PRO A 10 -11.17 4.48 -9.89
C PRO A 10 -9.74 4.02 -10.19
N CYS A 11 -9.55 3.23 -11.26
CA CYS A 11 -8.21 2.90 -11.68
C CYS A 11 -7.47 4.16 -12.16
N MET A 12 -6.13 4.17 -12.07
CA MET A 12 -5.38 5.38 -12.41
C MET A 12 -5.49 5.81 -13.88
N TYR A 13 -5.78 4.88 -14.81
CA TYR A 13 -6.17 5.27 -16.18
C TYR A 13 -7.39 6.21 -16.17
N THR A 14 -8.42 5.88 -15.40
CA THR A 14 -9.63 6.71 -15.30
C THR A 14 -9.32 8.06 -14.66
N VAL A 15 -8.47 8.08 -13.62
CA VAL A 15 -8.05 9.32 -12.97
C VAL A 15 -7.26 10.22 -13.94
N VAL A 16 -6.36 9.63 -14.71
CA VAL A 16 -5.56 10.37 -15.69
C VAL A 16 -6.46 11.00 -16.74
N GLU A 17 -7.33 10.21 -17.39
CA GLU A 17 -8.18 10.70 -18.47
C GLU A 17 -9.24 11.70 -18.00
N SER A 18 -9.90 11.43 -16.88
CA SER A 18 -11.07 12.22 -16.47
C SER A 18 -10.71 13.40 -15.56
N TYR A 19 -9.51 13.44 -14.98
CA TYR A 19 -9.14 14.46 -14.00
C TYR A 19 -7.80 15.13 -14.30
N ILE A 20 -6.71 14.35 -14.44
CA ILE A 20 -5.37 14.93 -14.60
C ILE A 20 -5.20 15.62 -15.94
N LYS A 21 -5.59 14.97 -17.04
CA LYS A 21 -5.46 15.52 -18.40
C LYS A 21 -6.27 16.81 -18.57
N PRO A 22 -7.58 16.88 -18.23
CA PRO A 22 -8.34 18.12 -18.34
C PRO A 22 -7.70 19.28 -17.58
N LEU A 23 -7.33 19.07 -16.31
CA LEU A 23 -6.74 20.13 -15.49
C LEU A 23 -5.39 20.63 -16.02
N THR A 24 -4.55 19.72 -16.48
CA THR A 24 -3.22 20.09 -16.98
C THR A 24 -3.26 20.63 -18.40
N ALA A 25 -4.27 20.31 -19.20
CA ALA A 25 -4.48 20.90 -20.53
C ALA A 25 -4.75 22.41 -20.41
N ASP A 26 -5.62 22.81 -19.48
CA ASP A 26 -5.92 24.21 -19.18
C ASP A 26 -4.69 24.98 -18.66
N ALA A 27 -3.72 24.25 -18.09
CA ALA A 27 -2.45 24.78 -17.60
C ALA A 27 -1.32 24.70 -18.65
N GLY A 28 -1.61 24.49 -19.94
CA GLY A 28 -0.61 24.48 -21.01
C GLY A 28 0.10 23.13 -21.22
N GLY A 29 -0.49 22.03 -20.74
CA GLY A 29 -0.03 20.66 -21.02
C GLY A 29 1.12 20.16 -20.15
N MET A 30 1.52 20.91 -19.11
CA MET A 30 2.56 20.50 -18.18
C MET A 30 2.16 19.27 -17.33
N SER A 31 3.11 18.68 -16.61
CA SER A 31 2.75 17.62 -15.65
C SER A 31 2.00 18.17 -14.44
N TRP A 32 1.18 17.34 -13.81
CA TRP A 32 0.43 17.76 -12.62
C TRP A 32 1.38 18.14 -11.49
N ALA A 33 2.47 17.40 -11.30
CA ALA A 33 3.48 17.72 -10.29
C ALA A 33 4.09 19.12 -10.50
N LEU A 34 4.44 19.47 -11.74
CA LEU A 34 4.98 20.80 -12.07
C LEU A 34 3.93 21.90 -11.87
N MET A 35 2.68 21.63 -12.25
CA MET A 35 1.56 22.56 -12.02
C MET A 35 1.35 22.86 -10.53
N ARG A 36 1.53 21.87 -9.66
CA ARG A 36 1.37 22.03 -8.20
C ARG A 36 2.61 22.58 -7.51
N HIS A 37 3.79 22.32 -8.05
CA HIS A 37 5.08 22.73 -7.51
C HIS A 37 5.96 23.35 -8.60
N PRO A 38 5.71 24.61 -8.99
CA PRO A 38 6.44 25.25 -10.10
C PRO A 38 7.94 25.37 -9.89
N GLN A 39 8.39 25.41 -8.64
CA GLN A 39 9.81 25.47 -8.25
C GLN A 39 10.45 24.07 -8.16
N GLY A 40 9.69 23.01 -8.42
CA GLY A 40 10.09 21.64 -8.17
C GLY A 40 9.94 21.24 -6.69
N LEU A 41 10.07 19.94 -6.45
CA LEU A 41 10.11 19.35 -5.11
C LEU A 41 11.28 18.36 -5.07
N LYS A 42 11.95 18.25 -3.92
CA LYS A 42 12.95 17.20 -3.71
C LYS A 42 12.31 15.83 -3.89
N CYS A 43 12.96 14.96 -4.67
CA CYS A 43 12.55 13.57 -4.84
C CYS A 43 13.23 12.71 -3.77
N ASP A 44 12.53 12.35 -2.70
CA ASP A 44 13.05 11.42 -1.69
C ASP A 44 12.61 9.98 -1.97
N ILE A 45 11.42 9.81 -2.56
CA ILE A 45 10.81 8.50 -2.81
C ILE A 45 10.51 8.36 -4.30
N PHE A 46 10.95 7.28 -4.92
CA PHE A 46 10.47 6.85 -6.23
C PHE A 46 9.37 5.79 -6.05
N LEU A 47 8.17 6.04 -6.55
CA LEU A 47 7.07 5.07 -6.50
C LEU A 47 7.10 4.16 -7.74
N THR A 48 7.28 2.86 -7.53
CA THR A 48 7.04 1.85 -8.58
C THR A 48 5.67 1.21 -8.37
N HIS A 49 4.81 1.30 -9.38
CA HIS A 49 3.39 0.98 -9.27
C HIS A 49 2.78 0.65 -10.65
N CYS A 50 1.58 0.06 -10.68
CA CYS A 50 0.88 -0.21 -11.94
C CYS A 50 -0.30 0.73 -12.14
N TRP A 51 -0.57 1.12 -13.39
CA TRP A 51 -1.67 2.05 -13.70
C TRP A 51 -3.07 1.44 -13.52
N ALA A 52 -3.16 0.12 -13.44
CA ALA A 52 -4.43 -0.57 -13.19
C ALA A 52 -4.87 -0.48 -11.71
N GLU A 53 -4.00 -0.01 -10.82
CA GLU A 53 -4.33 0.16 -9.40
C GLU A 53 -5.45 1.17 -9.17
N GLY A 54 -6.18 1.00 -8.07
CA GLY A 54 -7.19 1.95 -7.64
C GLY A 54 -6.60 3.16 -6.92
N ALA A 55 -7.14 4.35 -7.20
CA ALA A 55 -6.67 5.62 -6.66
C ALA A 55 -6.67 5.66 -5.12
N PHE A 56 -7.72 5.15 -4.48
CA PHE A 56 -7.80 5.15 -3.01
C PHE A 56 -6.83 4.13 -2.41
N GLU A 57 -6.65 2.99 -3.09
CA GLU A 57 -5.69 1.97 -2.68
C GLU A 57 -4.25 2.50 -2.68
N ILE A 58 -3.79 3.11 -3.77
CA ILE A 58 -2.43 3.66 -3.85
C ILE A 58 -2.23 4.77 -2.82
N ILE A 59 -3.16 5.73 -2.72
CA ILE A 59 -3.04 6.84 -1.76
C ILE A 59 -2.94 6.31 -0.33
N ALA A 60 -3.80 5.36 0.05
CA ALA A 60 -3.78 4.79 1.39
C ALA A 60 -2.46 4.06 1.70
N LYS A 61 -1.94 3.27 0.76
CA LYS A 61 -0.68 2.54 0.94
C LYS A 61 0.53 3.46 1.03
N VAL A 62 0.59 4.45 0.14
CA VAL A 62 1.68 5.41 0.06
C VAL A 62 1.73 6.25 1.33
N LEU A 63 0.61 6.82 1.76
CA LEU A 63 0.55 7.65 2.97
C LEU A 63 0.85 6.86 4.24
N TRP A 64 0.37 5.61 4.32
CA TRP A 64 0.64 4.76 5.48
C TRP A 64 2.12 4.35 5.57
N SER A 65 2.77 4.16 4.42
CA SER A 65 4.15 3.68 4.35
C SER A 65 5.17 4.81 4.16
N TRP A 66 4.74 6.07 4.32
CA TRP A 66 5.56 7.24 4.07
C TRP A 66 6.71 7.35 5.10
N PRO A 67 7.99 7.33 4.68
CA PRO A 67 9.12 7.54 5.59
C PRO A 67 9.03 8.91 6.27
N SER A 68 9.31 8.96 7.58
CA SER A 68 9.14 10.18 8.39
C SER A 68 10.02 11.34 7.98
N ASP A 69 11.13 11.07 7.30
CA ASP A 69 12.13 12.03 6.84
C ASP A 69 11.97 12.41 5.34
N ALA A 70 11.04 11.78 4.63
CA ALA A 70 10.79 12.05 3.22
C ALA A 70 9.84 13.24 3.02
N VAL A 71 10.18 14.13 2.09
CA VAL A 71 9.42 15.34 1.75
C VAL A 71 8.57 15.12 0.50
N GLY A 72 9.14 14.49 -0.52
CA GLY A 72 8.49 14.35 -1.82
C GLY A 72 8.64 12.96 -2.43
N ALA A 73 7.63 12.58 -3.23
CA ALA A 73 7.64 11.35 -4.00
C ALA A 73 7.46 11.65 -5.49
N TRP A 74 8.21 10.95 -6.32
CA TRP A 74 8.00 10.89 -7.75
C TRP A 74 7.08 9.73 -8.10
N CYS A 75 6.02 10.03 -8.84
CA CYS A 75 5.03 9.06 -9.30
C CYS A 75 4.71 9.36 -10.77
N CYS A 76 4.85 8.37 -11.65
CA CYS A 76 4.79 8.61 -13.09
C CYS A 76 3.46 9.18 -13.59
N ILE A 77 2.34 8.88 -12.91
CA ILE A 77 1.02 9.42 -13.24
C ILE A 77 0.96 10.94 -13.04
N PHE A 78 1.65 11.46 -12.02
CA PHE A 78 1.61 12.88 -11.67
C PHE A 78 2.79 13.65 -12.26
N ALA A 79 3.95 13.01 -12.40
CA ALA A 79 5.19 13.64 -12.79
C ALA A 79 5.38 13.77 -14.31
N ASN A 80 4.82 12.85 -15.10
CA ASN A 80 4.90 12.94 -16.56
C ASN A 80 3.81 13.87 -17.12
N PRO A 81 4.10 14.60 -18.21
CA PRO A 81 3.11 15.44 -18.88
C PRO A 81 2.11 14.57 -19.64
N GLN A 82 0.95 14.28 -19.02
CA GLN A 82 -0.02 13.31 -19.55
C GLN A 82 -0.69 13.75 -20.86
N ASN A 83 -0.64 15.04 -21.18
CA ASN A 83 -1.20 15.59 -22.43
C ASN A 83 -0.20 15.63 -23.59
N LEU A 84 1.09 15.36 -23.34
CA LEU A 84 2.13 15.45 -24.34
C LEU A 84 2.61 14.06 -24.78
N ASP A 85 3.17 14.00 -25.99
CA ASP A 85 3.90 12.83 -26.43
C ASP A 85 5.25 12.75 -25.68
N ILE A 86 5.43 11.67 -24.92
CA ILE A 86 6.65 11.41 -24.15
C ILE A 86 7.53 10.35 -24.81
N SER A 87 7.23 9.88 -26.03
CA SER A 87 7.98 8.84 -26.72
C SER A 87 9.48 9.15 -26.81
N ASP A 88 9.83 10.40 -27.08
CA ASP A 88 11.24 10.84 -27.09
C ASP A 88 11.88 10.81 -25.70
N LEU A 89 11.12 11.10 -24.64
CA LEU A 89 11.60 11.08 -23.25
C LEU A 89 11.88 9.66 -22.75
N ILE A 90 11.26 8.64 -23.34
CA ILE A 90 11.39 7.24 -22.93
C ILE A 90 12.15 6.38 -23.94
N LYS A 91 12.69 7.00 -24.99
CA LYS A 91 13.40 6.31 -26.07
C LYS A 91 14.64 5.56 -25.57
N ASP A 92 15.37 6.18 -24.65
CA ASP A 92 16.50 5.57 -23.96
C ASP A 92 16.15 5.41 -22.47
N PRO A 93 15.97 4.17 -21.99
CA PRO A 93 15.57 3.91 -20.61
C PRO A 93 16.48 4.55 -19.56
N LEU A 94 17.80 4.61 -19.80
CA LEU A 94 18.77 5.14 -18.83
C LEU A 94 18.73 6.66 -18.70
N THR A 95 18.32 7.36 -19.76
CA THR A 95 18.21 8.83 -19.76
C THR A 95 16.78 9.32 -19.54
N SER A 96 15.84 8.38 -19.39
CA SER A 96 14.42 8.62 -19.16
C SER A 96 14.15 9.38 -17.85
N PRO A 97 13.01 10.08 -17.73
CA PRO A 97 12.61 10.72 -16.47
C PRO A 97 12.48 9.71 -15.32
N PHE A 98 12.20 8.45 -15.62
CA PHE A 98 12.13 7.37 -14.63
C PHE A 98 13.51 7.10 -14.01
N ALA A 99 14.52 6.87 -14.85
CA ALA A 99 15.88 6.60 -14.38
C ALA A 99 16.48 7.78 -13.60
N LYS A 100 16.24 9.01 -14.06
CA LYS A 100 16.68 10.23 -13.37
C LYS A 100 16.00 10.43 -12.02
N ALA A 101 14.68 10.25 -11.95
CA ALA A 101 13.97 10.38 -10.68
C ALA A 101 14.39 9.28 -9.68
N LEU A 102 14.63 8.06 -10.17
CA LEU A 102 15.07 6.93 -9.36
C LEU A 102 16.52 7.14 -8.88
N SER A 103 17.41 7.66 -9.72
CA SER A 103 18.79 7.97 -9.32
C SER A 103 18.86 9.03 -8.22
N ASP A 104 17.95 10.00 -8.23
CA ASP A 104 17.90 11.08 -7.24
C ASP A 104 17.18 10.67 -5.94
N ALA A 105 16.27 9.69 -6.00
CA ALA A 105 15.53 9.22 -4.84
C ALA A 105 16.43 8.48 -3.83
N VAL A 106 16.07 8.54 -2.55
CA VAL A 106 16.69 7.74 -1.48
C VAL A 106 16.00 6.38 -1.38
N TYR A 107 14.67 6.40 -1.52
CA TYR A 107 13.80 5.24 -1.37
C TYR A 107 13.17 4.83 -2.68
N VAL A 108 13.01 3.52 -2.88
CA VAL A 108 12.09 2.98 -3.88
C VAL A 108 10.96 2.29 -3.13
N MET A 109 9.77 2.89 -3.21
CA MET A 109 8.56 2.34 -2.60
C MET A 109 7.81 1.51 -3.65
N VAL A 110 7.80 0.20 -3.44
CA VAL A 110 7.04 -0.76 -4.25
C VAL A 110 5.59 -0.72 -3.79
N VAL A 111 4.67 -0.28 -4.66
CA VAL A 111 3.25 -0.19 -4.32
C VAL A 111 2.48 -1.34 -4.98
N PRO A 112 2.22 -2.45 -4.27
CA PRO A 112 1.42 -3.53 -4.81
C PRO A 112 -0.04 -3.10 -4.92
N THR A 113 -0.78 -3.72 -5.83
CA THR A 113 -2.24 -3.57 -5.94
C THR A 113 -2.92 -4.93 -6.02
N GLN A 114 -4.20 -4.98 -5.63
CA GLN A 114 -5.04 -6.16 -5.86
C GLN A 114 -5.41 -6.38 -7.33
N ALA A 115 -5.25 -5.39 -8.21
CA ALA A 115 -5.66 -5.48 -9.61
C ALA A 115 -4.77 -6.42 -10.44
N SER A 116 -3.45 -6.36 -10.24
CA SER A 116 -2.47 -7.20 -10.94
C SER A 116 -1.11 -7.14 -10.24
N SER A 117 -0.21 -8.07 -10.57
CA SER A 117 1.22 -7.88 -10.26
C SER A 117 1.76 -6.64 -10.97
N ILE A 118 2.50 -5.79 -10.27
CA ILE A 118 3.14 -4.62 -10.91
C ILE A 118 4.23 -5.06 -11.89
N TYR A 119 4.86 -6.22 -11.64
CA TYR A 119 5.93 -6.78 -12.47
C TYR A 119 5.42 -7.41 -13.77
N SER A 120 4.11 -7.39 -14.00
CA SER A 120 3.56 -7.62 -15.34
C SER A 120 3.88 -6.46 -16.31
N ARG A 121 4.35 -5.32 -15.80
CA ARG A 121 4.77 -4.16 -16.59
C ARG A 121 6.30 -4.11 -16.67
N ILE A 122 6.81 -4.08 -17.90
CA ILE A 122 8.26 -4.06 -18.16
C ILE A 122 8.98 -2.90 -17.47
N TRP A 123 8.35 -1.72 -17.40
CA TRP A 123 8.90 -0.56 -16.70
C TRP A 123 9.10 -0.82 -15.20
N CYS A 124 8.16 -1.50 -14.53
CA CYS A 124 8.31 -1.83 -13.11
C CYS A 124 9.44 -2.85 -12.86
N VAL A 125 9.68 -3.77 -13.80
CA VAL A 125 10.82 -4.69 -13.74
C VAL A 125 12.13 -3.92 -13.92
N TYR A 126 12.18 -2.99 -14.88
CA TYR A 126 13.33 -2.13 -15.11
C TYR A 126 13.63 -1.21 -13.92
N GLU A 127 12.60 -0.63 -13.30
CA GLU A 127 12.73 0.17 -12.07
C GLU A 127 13.30 -0.66 -10.92
N ALA A 128 12.87 -1.91 -10.76
CA ALA A 128 13.43 -2.81 -9.75
C ALA A 128 14.91 -3.14 -10.03
N PHE A 129 15.29 -3.34 -11.30
CA PHE A 129 16.68 -3.48 -11.69
C PHE A 129 17.50 -2.23 -11.34
N LEU A 130 17.05 -1.04 -11.73
CA LEU A 130 17.73 0.22 -11.41
C LEU A 130 17.83 0.48 -9.91
N ALA A 131 16.83 0.08 -9.13
CA ALA A 131 16.87 0.20 -7.67
C ALA A 131 18.03 -0.60 -7.07
N VAL A 132 18.33 -1.77 -7.62
CA VAL A 132 19.50 -2.58 -7.21
C VAL A 132 20.79 -1.93 -7.69
N GLU A 133 20.88 -1.56 -8.98
CA GLU A 133 22.09 -0.95 -9.56
C GLU A 133 22.48 0.36 -8.88
N PHE A 134 21.50 1.17 -8.46
CA PHE A 134 21.74 2.43 -7.76
C PHE A 134 21.71 2.30 -6.24
N GLU A 135 21.78 1.07 -5.70
CA GLU A 135 21.87 0.76 -4.28
C GLU A 135 20.80 1.47 -3.42
N LYS A 136 19.55 1.47 -3.91
CA LYS A 136 18.44 2.16 -3.26
C LYS A 136 17.88 1.38 -2.09
N THR A 137 17.32 2.10 -1.11
CA THR A 137 16.54 1.46 -0.05
C THR A 137 15.15 1.10 -0.59
N VAL A 138 14.94 -0.20 -0.85
CA VAL A 138 13.68 -0.71 -1.40
C VAL A 138 12.78 -1.23 -0.29
N PHE A 139 11.51 -0.83 -0.28
CA PHE A 139 10.50 -1.42 0.61
C PHE A 139 9.13 -1.49 -0.05
N THR A 140 8.28 -2.38 0.46
CA THR A 140 6.92 -2.59 -0.06
C THR A 140 5.91 -1.81 0.76
N ALA A 141 5.09 -0.99 0.10
CA ALA A 141 4.01 -0.26 0.73
C ALA A 141 2.93 -1.22 1.24
N SER A 142 2.40 -0.93 2.42
CA SER A 142 1.34 -1.69 3.07
C SER A 142 0.13 -0.80 3.35
N SER A 143 -1.05 -1.40 3.44
CA SER A 143 -2.25 -0.72 3.93
C SER A 143 -2.32 -0.84 5.45
N SER A 144 -2.93 0.13 6.12
CA SER A 144 -3.15 0.08 7.56
C SER A 144 -3.82 -1.25 7.97
N PRO A 145 -3.30 -1.97 8.98
CA PRO A 145 -3.93 -3.19 9.47
C PRO A 145 -5.28 -2.93 10.16
N PHE A 146 -5.61 -1.66 10.42
CA PHE A 146 -6.74 -1.24 11.24
C PHE A 146 -8.09 -1.32 10.53
N THR A 147 -8.12 -1.40 9.19
CA THR A 147 -9.37 -1.37 8.39
C THR A 147 -10.22 -2.65 8.52
N GLY A 148 -9.85 -3.60 9.37
CA GLY A 148 -10.69 -4.78 9.64
C GLY A 148 -10.21 -5.74 10.72
N ARG A 149 -8.92 -5.76 11.07
CA ARG A 149 -8.40 -6.73 12.05
C ARG A 149 -8.82 -6.42 13.48
N LEU A 150 -8.93 -5.15 13.88
CA LEU A 150 -9.29 -4.81 15.25
C LEU A 150 -10.74 -5.19 15.59
N ALA A 151 -11.67 -4.96 14.65
CA ALA A 151 -13.07 -5.39 14.79
C ALA A 151 -13.18 -6.91 14.88
N THR A 152 -12.49 -7.65 14.02
CA THR A 152 -12.47 -9.12 14.04
C THR A 152 -11.82 -9.66 15.33
N SER A 153 -10.70 -9.10 15.77
CA SER A 153 -10.03 -9.49 17.01
C SER A 153 -10.88 -9.17 18.25
N MET A 154 -11.57 -8.03 18.28
CA MET A 154 -12.54 -7.72 19.34
C MET A 154 -13.72 -8.69 19.31
N PHE A 155 -14.26 -9.00 18.13
CA PHE A 155 -15.38 -9.92 18.00
C PHE A 155 -15.02 -11.33 18.46
N VAL A 156 -13.84 -11.84 18.06
CA VAL A 156 -13.31 -13.14 18.51
C VAL A 156 -13.03 -13.15 20.02
N GLY A 157 -12.49 -12.06 20.56
CA GLY A 157 -12.26 -11.92 22.01
C GLY A 157 -13.57 -12.00 22.80
N VAL A 158 -14.59 -11.24 22.37
CA VAL A 158 -15.91 -11.23 23.01
C VAL A 158 -16.60 -12.59 22.93
N THR A 159 -16.57 -13.26 21.78
CA THR A 159 -17.21 -14.59 21.64
C THR A 159 -16.53 -15.66 22.49
N LEU A 160 -15.20 -15.67 22.57
CA LEU A 160 -14.46 -16.59 23.44
C LEU A 160 -14.76 -16.34 24.92
N SER A 161 -14.84 -15.07 25.34
CA SER A 161 -15.20 -14.73 26.72
C SER A 161 -16.63 -15.14 27.06
N VAL A 162 -17.60 -14.88 26.18
CA VAL A 162 -19.00 -15.30 26.38
C VAL A 162 -19.10 -16.81 26.43
N PHE A 163 -18.47 -17.53 25.51
CA PHE A 163 -18.45 -18.99 25.50
C PHE A 163 -17.83 -19.55 26.79
N GLY A 164 -16.66 -19.05 27.19
CA GLY A 164 -16.00 -19.44 28.44
C GLY A 164 -16.86 -19.19 29.69
N MET A 165 -17.53 -18.03 29.76
CA MET A 165 -18.45 -17.73 30.85
C MET A 165 -19.67 -18.66 30.85
N THR A 166 -20.27 -18.96 29.69
CA THR A 166 -21.41 -19.88 29.59
C THR A 166 -21.03 -21.31 29.92
N CYS A 167 -19.89 -21.81 29.45
CA CYS A 167 -19.39 -23.13 29.82
C CYS A 167 -19.06 -23.21 31.31
N GLY A 168 -18.41 -22.19 31.87
CA GLY A 168 -18.13 -22.11 33.32
C GLY A 168 -19.42 -22.09 34.15
N TRP A 169 -20.43 -21.33 33.73
CA TRP A 169 -21.75 -21.30 34.37
C TRP A 169 -22.47 -22.64 34.26
N LEU A 170 -22.45 -23.29 33.09
CA LEU A 170 -23.09 -24.60 32.89
C LEU A 170 -22.39 -25.71 33.69
N LEU A 171 -21.06 -25.66 33.82
CA LEU A 171 -20.31 -26.59 34.65
C LEU A 171 -20.59 -26.35 36.14
N ALA A 172 -20.62 -25.09 36.58
CA ALA A 172 -20.99 -24.74 37.95
C ALA A 172 -22.44 -25.09 38.28
N ALA A 173 -23.37 -24.91 37.33
CA ALA A 173 -24.78 -25.25 37.48
C ALA A 173 -25.06 -26.76 37.40
N ARG A 174 -24.16 -27.55 36.80
CA ARG A 174 -24.28 -29.02 36.75
C ARG A 174 -23.93 -29.70 38.06
N GLY A 175 -23.27 -29.02 39.01
CA GLY A 175 -23.18 -29.49 40.40
C GLY A 175 -22.69 -30.94 40.55
N ASP A 176 -21.77 -31.40 39.71
CA ASP A 176 -21.12 -32.70 39.92
C ASP A 176 -19.96 -32.53 40.89
N GLU A 177 -20.03 -33.30 41.97
CA GLU A 177 -19.09 -33.33 43.09
C GLU A 177 -17.64 -33.38 42.61
N VAL A 178 -16.82 -32.40 43.01
CA VAL A 178 -15.37 -32.54 42.99
C VAL A 178 -15.03 -33.59 44.04
N GLY A 179 -15.00 -34.86 43.63
CA GLY A 179 -14.52 -35.94 44.47
C GLY A 179 -13.11 -35.62 44.95
N GLU A 180 -12.93 -35.60 46.27
CA GLU A 180 -11.62 -35.59 46.91
C GLU A 180 -10.76 -36.70 46.30
N PHE A 181 -9.71 -36.30 45.56
CA PHE A 181 -8.63 -37.21 45.22
C PHE A 181 -7.82 -37.46 46.50
N VAL A 182 -8.26 -38.45 47.28
CA VAL A 182 -7.46 -39.00 48.38
C VAL A 182 -6.26 -39.70 47.75
N VAL A 183 -5.09 -39.09 47.90
CA VAL A 183 -3.81 -39.70 47.55
C VAL A 183 -3.55 -40.85 48.54
N GLN A 184 -3.85 -42.09 48.14
CA GLN A 184 -3.33 -43.26 48.85
C GLN A 184 -1.83 -43.36 48.59
N VAL A 185 -1.03 -42.97 49.58
CA VAL A 185 0.40 -43.28 49.61
C VAL A 185 0.55 -44.76 49.98
N VAL A 186 0.94 -45.59 49.02
CA VAL A 186 1.38 -46.96 49.26
C VAL A 186 2.87 -46.93 49.63
N PRO A 187 3.29 -47.41 50.81
CA PRO A 187 4.70 -47.49 51.15
C PRO A 187 5.34 -48.68 50.43
N LEU A 188 6.46 -48.41 49.74
CA LEU A 188 7.36 -49.45 49.21
C LEU A 188 8.04 -50.19 50.36
N ILE A 189 7.86 -51.52 50.39
CA ILE A 189 8.79 -52.50 50.98
C ILE A 189 9.04 -53.56 49.91
#